data_AF-A0A091SDT8-F1
#
_entry.id   AF-A0A091SDT8-F1
#
_cell.length_a   1.000
_cell.length_b   1.000
_cell.length_c   1.000
_cell.angle_alpha   90.00
_cell.angle_beta   90.00
_cell.angle_gamma   90.00
#
_symmetry.space_group_name_H-M   'P 1'
#
loop_
_entity.id
_entity.type
_entity.pdbx_description
1 polymer ?
#
loop_
_entity_poly.entity_id
_entity_poly.type
_entity_poly.pdbx_seq_one_letter_code
_entity_poly.pdbx_strand_id
1 'polypeptide(L)'
;PPIIHEEVVSDLLHPLDIHKSMGPDGIHPRVLRELAEVLAKPLSIIYQQSWLTGEIPVDWRLANVTPIYNKGRKEGPGNYRPISLTSVPGKVIEKIILSAITCHMQNNQVI
;
A
#
# COMPACT_ATOMS: atom_id res chain seq x y z
N PRO A 1 6.99 0.41 19.59
CA PRO A 1 6.68 0.41 18.14
C PRO A 1 7.83 1.10 17.38
N PRO A 2 8.19 0.67 16.17
CA PRO A 2 9.28 1.29 15.43
C PRO A 2 8.92 2.74 15.08
N ILE A 3 9.95 3.60 15.03
CA ILE A 3 9.83 4.95 14.50
C ILE A 3 9.83 4.86 12.98
N ILE A 4 8.84 5.45 12.33
CA ILE A 4 8.73 5.48 10.87
C ILE A 4 9.46 6.73 10.36
N HIS A 5 10.69 6.51 9.89
CA HIS A 5 11.53 7.56 9.32
C HIS A 5 11.11 7.92 7.90
N GLU A 6 11.36 9.17 7.53
CA GLU A 6 11.08 9.71 6.19
C GLU A 6 11.85 8.97 5.11
N GLU A 7 13.11 8.64 5.39
CA GLU A 7 14.00 7.91 4.50
C GLU A 7 13.42 6.54 4.12
N VAL A 8 12.87 5.82 5.12
CA VAL A 8 12.20 4.53 4.89
C VAL A 8 10.99 4.69 3.97
N VAL A 9 10.23 5.78 4.11
CA VAL A 9 9.10 6.05 3.23
C VAL A 9 9.60 6.36 1.82
N SER A 10 10.59 7.24 1.66
CA SER A 10 11.17 7.58 0.36
C SER A 10 11.68 6.33 -0.38
N ASP A 11 12.42 5.47 0.31
CA ASP A 11 12.93 4.19 -0.21
C ASP A 11 11.83 3.24 -0.69
N LEU A 12 10.62 3.35 -0.12
CA LEU A 12 9.45 2.58 -0.53
C LEU A 12 8.67 3.23 -1.68
N LEU A 13 8.78 4.54 -1.87
CA LEU A 13 8.12 5.27 -2.96
C LEU A 13 8.91 5.19 -4.28
N HIS A 14 10.23 5.27 -4.23
CA HIS A 14 11.12 5.20 -5.41
C HIS A 14 10.92 3.95 -6.30
N PRO A 15 10.78 2.72 -5.76
CA PRO A 15 10.62 1.52 -6.57
C PRO A 15 9.16 1.27 -7.00
N LEU A 16 8.23 2.20 -6.80
CA LEU A 16 6.84 2.01 -7.21
C LEU A 16 6.72 1.81 -8.73
N ASP A 17 5.95 0.81 -9.13
CA ASP A 17 5.59 0.56 -10.52
C ASP A 17 4.56 1.62 -10.97
N ILE A 18 5.02 2.55 -11.80
CA ILE A 18 4.21 3.66 -12.33
C ILE A 18 3.17 3.25 -13.36
N HIS A 19 3.12 1.99 -13.75
CA HIS A 19 2.11 1.47 -14.66
C HIS A 19 0.96 0.78 -13.90
N LYS A 20 0.97 0.79 -12.56
CA LYS A 20 -0.16 0.32 -11.75
C LYS A 20 -1.29 1.34 -11.71
N SER A 21 -2.50 0.82 -11.55
CA SER A 21 -3.72 1.61 -11.35
C SER A 21 -3.71 2.32 -10.00
N MET A 22 -4.37 3.48 -9.95
CA MET A 22 -4.69 4.19 -8.70
C MET A 22 -5.74 3.44 -7.87
N GLY A 23 -5.74 3.68 -6.57
CA GLY A 23 -6.77 3.19 -5.65
C GLY A 23 -7.97 4.14 -5.58
N PRO A 24 -8.85 3.95 -4.58
CA PRO A 24 -9.99 4.84 -4.32
C PRO A 24 -9.60 6.28 -3.98
N ASP A 25 -8.36 6.48 -3.51
CA ASP A 25 -7.76 7.78 -3.20
C ASP A 25 -7.46 8.66 -4.44
N GLY A 26 -7.53 8.08 -5.64
CA GLY A 26 -7.22 8.78 -6.89
C GLY A 26 -5.73 9.10 -7.07
N ILE A 27 -4.86 8.63 -6.19
CA ILE A 27 -3.42 8.94 -6.23
C ILE A 27 -2.71 7.92 -7.12
N HIS A 28 -2.23 8.39 -8.27
CA HIS A 28 -1.48 7.55 -9.19
C HIS A 28 -0.07 7.24 -8.66
N PRO A 29 0.44 6.00 -8.78
CA PRO A 29 1.78 5.65 -8.30
C PRO A 29 2.90 6.52 -8.89
N ARG A 30 2.71 7.03 -10.11
CA ARG A 30 3.62 8.00 -10.74
C ARG A 30 3.83 9.26 -9.90
N VAL A 31 2.75 9.83 -9.36
CA VAL A 31 2.82 11.05 -8.54
C VAL A 31 3.63 10.77 -7.28
N LEU A 32 3.38 9.64 -6.63
CA LEU A 32 4.10 9.23 -5.43
C LEU A 32 5.60 9.03 -5.66
N ARG A 33 5.96 8.42 -6.79
CA ARG A 33 7.36 8.18 -7.14
C ARG A 33 8.08 9.47 -7.52
N GLU A 34 7.50 10.28 -8.39
CA GLU A 34 8.13 11.51 -8.89
C GLU A 34 8.22 12.60 -7.81
N LEU A 35 7.32 12.58 -6.82
CA LEU A 35 7.31 13.51 -5.69
C LEU A 35 7.77 12.86 -4.38
N ALA A 36 8.52 11.75 -4.43
CA ALA A 36 8.92 10.98 -3.25
C ALA A 36 9.60 11.84 -2.19
N GLU A 37 10.55 12.69 -2.60
CA GLU A 37 11.29 13.59 -1.70
C GLU A 37 10.40 14.60 -0.96
N VAL A 38 9.26 14.98 -1.54
CA VAL A 38 8.33 15.94 -0.93
C VAL A 38 7.26 15.22 -0.11
N LEU A 39 6.83 14.04 -0.56
CA LEU A 39 5.73 13.29 0.05
C LEU A 39 6.19 12.36 1.18
N ALA A 40 7.46 11.98 1.22
CA ALA A 40 8.00 11.09 2.24
C ALA A 40 7.78 11.64 3.65
N LYS A 41 8.06 12.94 3.87
CA LYS A 41 7.86 13.56 5.19
C LYS A 41 6.41 13.53 5.67
N PRO A 42 5.42 14.11 4.95
CA PRO A 42 4.04 14.08 5.42
C PRO A 42 3.50 12.65 5.56
N LEU A 43 3.87 11.72 4.67
CA LEU A 43 3.46 10.32 4.78
C LEU A 43 4.07 9.65 6.02
N SER A 44 5.35 9.91 6.35
CA SER A 44 5.96 9.36 7.57
C SER A 44 5.22 9.78 8.84
N ILE A 45 4.74 11.03 8.89
CA ILE A 45 3.94 11.54 10.01
C ILE A 45 2.59 10.82 10.08
N ILE A 46 1.89 10.70 8.94
CA ILE A 46 0.60 9.99 8.89
C ILE A 46 0.79 8.52 9.30
N TYR A 47 1.78 7.82 8.76
CA TYR A 47 2.05 6.43 9.11
C TYR A 47 2.40 6.25 10.58
N GLN A 48 3.21 7.16 11.14
CA GLN A 48 3.55 7.12 12.56
C GLN A 48 2.30 7.29 13.43
N GLN A 49 1.42 8.23 13.09
CA GLN A 49 0.15 8.42 13.80
C GLN A 49 -0.76 7.19 13.65
N SER A 50 -0.85 6.63 12.44
CA SER A 50 -1.62 5.42 12.20
C SER A 50 -1.12 4.22 13.00
N TRP A 51 0.19 4.08 13.16
CA TRP A 51 0.76 3.03 14.00
C TRP A 51 0.36 3.19 15.48
N LEU A 52 0.44 4.42 15.99
CA LEU A 52 0.20 4.72 17.40
C LEU A 52 -1.28 4.63 17.79
N THR A 53 -2.17 5.07 16.89
CA THR A 53 -3.61 5.15 17.14
C THR A 53 -4.36 3.90 16.69
N GLY A 54 -3.81 3.14 15.73
CA GLY A 54 -4.54 2.07 15.04
C GLY A 54 -5.56 2.60 14.01
N GLU A 55 -5.58 3.90 13.74
CA GLU A 55 -6.48 4.54 12.77
C GLU A 55 -5.76 4.86 11.46
N ILE A 56 -6.42 4.62 10.33
CA ILE A 56 -5.91 4.96 9.01
C ILE A 56 -6.94 5.79 8.23
N PRO A 57 -6.51 6.61 7.25
CA PRO A 57 -7.42 7.29 6.33
C PRO A 57 -8.47 6.33 5.75
N VAL A 58 -9.71 6.81 5.64
CA VAL A 58 -10.85 6.00 5.16
C VAL A 58 -10.53 5.39 3.79
N ASP A 59 -9.94 6.15 2.87
CA ASP A 59 -9.61 5.69 1.53
C ASP A 59 -8.62 4.51 1.52
N TRP A 60 -7.79 4.37 2.56
CA TRP A 60 -6.84 3.26 2.69
C TRP A 60 -7.53 1.97 3.14
N ARG A 61 -8.74 2.07 3.72
CA ARG A 61 -9.59 0.92 4.09
C ARG A 61 -10.54 0.50 2.98
N LEU A 62 -10.65 1.30 1.92
CA LEU A 62 -11.53 1.05 0.78
C LEU A 62 -10.77 0.37 -0.36
N ALA A 63 -11.53 -0.28 -1.24
CA ALA A 63 -10.99 -0.85 -2.47
C ALA A 63 -11.99 -0.72 -3.62
N ASN A 64 -11.48 -0.43 -4.81
CA ASN A 64 -12.27 -0.54 -6.05
C ASN A 64 -12.22 -2.00 -6.51
N VAL A 65 -13.37 -2.68 -6.49
CA VAL A 65 -13.48 -4.07 -6.94
C VAL A 65 -13.67 -4.10 -8.45
N THR A 66 -12.69 -4.64 -9.17
CA THR A 66 -12.71 -4.73 -10.64
C THR A 66 -12.66 -6.20 -11.07
N PRO A 67 -13.53 -6.66 -11.99
CA PRO A 67 -13.45 -8.01 -12.53
C PRO A 67 -12.27 -8.12 -13.51
N ILE A 68 -11.38 -9.08 -13.29
CA ILE A 68 -10.34 -9.49 -14.24
C ILE A 68 -10.77 -10.79 -14.92
N TYR A 69 -10.74 -10.76 -16.25
CA TYR A 69 -11.00 -11.94 -17.07
C TYR A 69 -9.95 -13.03 -16.79
N ASN A 70 -10.42 -14.26 -16.57
CA ASN A 70 -9.58 -15.44 -16.39
C ASN A 70 -9.49 -16.23 -17.70
N LYS A 71 -10.52 -17.03 -18.01
CA LYS A 71 -10.55 -18.01 -19.11
C LYS A 71 -11.99 -18.32 -19.53
N GLY A 72 -12.18 -18.86 -20.73
CA GLY A 72 -13.50 -19.28 -21.23
C GLY A 72 -14.17 -18.23 -22.12
N ARG A 73 -15.49 -18.10 -21.98
CA ARG A 73 -16.31 -17.15 -22.74
C ARG A 73 -16.44 -15.83 -21.99
N LYS A 74 -16.19 -14.69 -22.64
CA LYS A 74 -16.23 -13.36 -21.99
C LYS A 74 -17.61 -12.96 -21.52
N GLU A 75 -18.64 -13.61 -22.05
CA GLU A 75 -20.04 -13.39 -21.69
C GLU A 75 -20.42 -14.10 -20.38
N GLY A 76 -19.61 -15.07 -19.93
CA GLY A 76 -19.85 -15.81 -18.70
C GLY A 76 -19.32 -15.06 -17.47
N PRO A 77 -20.18 -14.62 -16.53
CA PRO A 77 -19.73 -13.87 -15.35
C PRO A 77 -18.77 -14.68 -14.46
N GLY A 78 -18.93 -16.01 -14.39
CA GLY A 78 -18.02 -16.90 -13.64
C GLY A 78 -16.60 -17.02 -14.23
N ASN A 79 -16.36 -16.46 -15.42
CA ASN A 79 -15.05 -16.47 -16.07
C ASN A 79 -14.16 -15.28 -15.65
N TYR A 80 -14.61 -14.48 -14.68
CA TYR A 80 -13.89 -13.35 -14.12
C TYR A 80 -13.60 -13.62 -12.64
N ARG A 81 -12.44 -13.15 -12.15
CA ARG A 81 -12.17 -13.05 -10.72
C ARG A 81 -12.25 -11.59 -10.28
N PRO A 82 -12.85 -11.27 -9.13
CA PRO A 82 -12.73 -9.94 -8.57
C PRO A 82 -11.29 -9.70 -8.11
N ILE A 83 -10.79 -8.49 -8.34
CA ILE A 83 -9.59 -7.98 -7.68
C ILE A 83 -9.91 -6.69 -6.94
N SER A 84 -9.20 -6.46 -5.84
CA SER A 84 -9.32 -5.25 -5.03
C SER A 84 -8.17 -4.30 -5.35
N LEU A 85 -8.49 -3.16 -5.95
CA LEU A 85 -7.53 -2.05 -6.10
C LEU A 85 -7.59 -1.19 -4.85
N THR A 86 -6.58 -1.30 -3.99
CA THR A 86 -6.42 -0.49 -2.78
C THR A 86 -5.47 0.70 -3.01
N SER A 87 -5.55 1.69 -2.13
CA SER A 87 -4.69 2.87 -2.08
C SER A 87 -3.19 2.51 -2.09
N VAL A 88 -2.40 3.22 -2.89
CA VAL A 88 -0.93 2.98 -2.98
C VAL A 88 -0.22 3.38 -1.69
N PRO A 89 -0.47 4.55 -1.06
CA PRO A 89 0.03 4.85 0.28
C PRO A 89 -0.41 3.83 1.33
N GLY A 90 -1.65 3.33 1.26
CA GLY A 90 -2.12 2.23 2.12
C GLY A 90 -1.24 0.98 2.03
N LYS A 91 -0.88 0.55 0.81
CA LYS A 91 0.04 -0.57 0.60
C LYS A 91 1.45 -0.33 1.13
N VAL A 92 1.91 0.93 1.14
CA VAL A 92 3.23 1.28 1.66
C VAL A 92 3.27 1.08 3.17
N ILE A 93 2.27 1.54 3.93
CA ILE A 93 2.21 1.29 5.38
C ILE A 93 2.02 -0.20 5.69
N GLU A 94 1.23 -0.94 4.91
CA GLU A 94 1.12 -2.40 5.04
C GLU A 94 2.49 -3.09 4.95
N LYS A 95 3.35 -2.64 4.03
CA LYS A 95 4.71 -3.16 3.87
C LYS A 95 5.61 -2.81 5.06
N ILE A 96 5.47 -1.62 5.64
CA ILE A 96 6.18 -1.22 6.86
C ILE A 96 5.76 -2.11 8.04
N ILE A 97 4.45 -2.32 8.21
CA ILE A 97 3.89 -3.22 9.23
C ILE A 97 4.39 -4.64 9.07
N LEU A 98 4.33 -5.18 7.84
CA LEU A 98 4.84 -6.51 7.53
C LEU A 98 6.32 -6.64 7.90
N SER A 99 7.16 -5.68 7.49
CA SER A 99 8.59 -5.69 7.80
C SER A 99 8.86 -5.69 9.31
N ALA A 100 8.13 -4.87 10.08
CA ALA A 100 8.26 -4.83 11.52
C ALA A 100 7.85 -6.14 12.21
N ILE A 101 6.73 -6.74 11.76
CA ILE A 101 6.27 -8.05 12.26
C ILE A 101 7.29 -9.14 11.94
N THR A 102 7.75 -9.23 10.69
CA THR A 102 8.74 -10.24 10.28
C THR A 102 10.04 -10.11 11.06
N CYS A 103 10.56 -8.88 11.23
CA CYS A 103 11.76 -8.63 12.03
C CYS A 103 11.57 -9.09 13.49
N HIS A 104 10.41 -8.79 14.09
CA HIS A 104 10.10 -9.25 15.44
C HIS A 104 10.03 -10.78 15.53
N MET A 105 9.42 -11.45 14.56
CA MET A 105 9.31 -12.91 14.56
C MET A 105 10.67 -13.61 14.43
N GLN A 106 11.55 -13.08 13.56
CA GLN A 106 12.92 -13.59 13.39
C GLN A 106 13.77 -13.41 14.65
N ASN A 107 13.70 -12.23 15.28
CA ASN A 107 14.45 -11.96 16.51
C ASN A 107 14.02 -12.85 17.69
N ASN A 108 12.77 -13.30 17.70
CA ASN A 108 12.23 -14.18 18.72
C ASN A 108 12.22 -15.67 18.32
N GLN A 109 12.86 -16.03 17.19
CA GLN A 109 12.96 -17.41 16.69
C GLN A 109 11.61 -18.12 16.53
N VAL A 110 10.55 -17.37 16.24
CA VAL A 110 9.21 -17.93 15.99
C VAL A 110 9.10 -18.44 14.56
N ILE A 111 9.93 -17.93 13.65
CA ILE A 111 10.13 -18.39 12.27
C ILE A 111 11.61 -18.26 11.91
#